data_AF-A0A0H2RGD9-F1
#
_entry.id   AF-A0A0H2RGD9-F1
#
_cell.length_a   1.000
_cell.length_b   1.000
_cell.length_c   1.000
_cell.angle_alpha   90.00
_cell.angle_beta   90.00
_cell.angle_gamma   90.00
#
_symmetry.space_group_name_H-M   'P 1'
#
loop_
_entity.id
_entity.type
_entity.pdbx_description
1 polymer ?
#
loop_
_entity_poly.entity_id
_entity_poly.type
_entity_poly.pdbx_seq_one_letter_code
_entity_poly.pdbx_strand_id
1 'polypeptide(L)'
;MSATARISKIDQSVTVKDLVSHLRSKGLSLSRNRPNISLAAGEGGFKVATVSFIDKATLKRALSLSQSNRILNKIPFEIDENFHNLTVISEGDQIDIVALHGMNGHGFNSWEDDDDDGRPFMWLRDCLPERLPGARIMLYGHDASILRDVSSDRLLIFGETFFEWLIRLRGESQAVGRPLVFVAYSLGGLILKYAFLLARMCDRYNSILDSVHGVVFLGTPHNDTHIMKAGGFIAMFAKLLDPHHHFDIKSVHVSFKSLLIDPSVVYEHTEDFRGLIAAKGIGVATFTESKKTNLGPFTYLIVDEQSATLSIPTERKLAINADHIHLCRFNDPEDPSLSEIVKVIEYFRQTRPKPVHSPQLRTFYSDPSPKHYNKAQHPLSRTLPLPPTVSAAVRVTNIEISTTENDLQSYFESRGLPLSPDQKFTFVKREEEYKSTTVSFINKETCQRALTLSREDRRLKNRVVEFDGDFNGFTVLFEGAQCQVDTAWYERTCIHFF
;
A
#
# COMPACT_ATOMS: atom_id res chain seq x y z
N MET A 1 -16.82 -17.81 -10.97
CA MET A 1 -16.81 -16.41 -10.52
C MET A 1 -15.83 -15.63 -11.38
N SER A 2 -16.23 -14.41 -11.78
CA SER A 2 -15.34 -13.48 -12.49
C SER A 2 -14.13 -13.10 -11.65
N ALA A 3 -13.10 -12.57 -12.29
CA ALA A 3 -11.88 -12.12 -11.63
C ALA A 3 -11.39 -10.83 -12.28
N THR A 4 -10.98 -9.87 -11.46
CA THR A 4 -10.61 -8.52 -11.93
C THR A 4 -9.10 -8.33 -11.86
N ALA A 5 -8.52 -7.70 -12.89
CA ALA A 5 -7.13 -7.26 -12.91
C ALA A 5 -7.02 -5.76 -13.18
N ARG A 6 -5.86 -5.22 -12.83
CA ARG A 6 -5.42 -3.90 -13.26
C ARG A 6 -4.60 -4.04 -14.54
N ILE A 7 -4.83 -3.13 -15.48
CA ILE A 7 -4.01 -2.95 -16.67
C ILE A 7 -3.41 -1.55 -16.61
N SER A 8 -2.08 -1.42 -16.59
CA SER A 8 -1.36 -0.15 -16.47
C SER A 8 -0.48 0.14 -17.69
N LYS A 9 0.10 1.33 -17.76
CA LYS A 9 0.91 1.81 -18.90
C LYS A 9 0.14 1.82 -20.23
N ILE A 10 -1.16 2.13 -20.17
CA ILE A 10 -2.00 2.23 -21.35
C ILE A 10 -1.77 3.62 -21.99
N ASP A 11 -1.58 3.67 -23.31
CA ASP A 11 -1.41 4.94 -24.03
C ASP A 11 -2.64 5.88 -23.87
N GLN A 12 -2.41 7.20 -23.83
CA GLN A 12 -3.47 8.20 -23.61
C GLN A 12 -4.53 8.23 -24.72
N SER A 13 -4.18 7.85 -25.95
CA SER A 13 -5.11 7.82 -27.07
C SER A 13 -6.05 6.60 -27.03
N VAL A 14 -5.71 5.56 -26.25
CA VAL A 14 -6.49 4.32 -26.18
C VAL A 14 -7.86 4.60 -25.56
N THR A 15 -8.90 4.12 -26.24
CA THR A 15 -10.27 4.11 -25.74
C THR A 15 -10.60 2.76 -25.10
N VAL A 16 -11.69 2.73 -24.33
CA VAL A 16 -12.26 1.47 -23.81
C VAL A 16 -12.52 0.46 -24.93
N LYS A 17 -13.01 0.94 -26.09
CA LYS A 17 -13.31 0.07 -27.24
C LYS A 17 -12.05 -0.58 -27.80
N ASP A 18 -10.95 0.17 -27.88
CA ASP A 18 -9.67 -0.35 -28.38
C ASP A 18 -9.12 -1.42 -27.45
N LEU A 19 -9.10 -1.15 -26.14
CA LEU A 19 -8.63 -2.09 -25.13
C LEU A 19 -9.48 -3.38 -25.12
N VAL A 20 -10.81 -3.25 -25.13
CA VAL A 20 -11.72 -4.41 -25.19
C VAL A 20 -11.52 -5.21 -26.47
N SER A 21 -11.37 -4.54 -27.62
CA SER A 21 -11.14 -5.20 -28.91
C SER A 21 -9.81 -5.96 -28.91
N HIS A 22 -8.75 -5.36 -28.36
CA HIS A 22 -7.46 -5.99 -28.20
C HIS A 22 -7.54 -7.24 -27.33
N LEU A 23 -8.10 -7.15 -26.13
CA LEU A 23 -8.23 -8.29 -25.21
C LEU A 23 -9.04 -9.44 -25.83
N ARG A 24 -10.15 -9.12 -26.51
CA ARG A 24 -10.97 -10.12 -27.22
C ARG A 24 -10.22 -10.78 -28.37
N SER A 25 -9.39 -10.03 -29.12
CA SER A 25 -8.54 -10.59 -30.18
C SER A 25 -7.52 -11.61 -29.64
N LYS A 26 -7.19 -11.54 -28.35
CA LYS A 26 -6.33 -12.50 -27.65
C LYS A 26 -7.09 -13.65 -26.98
N GLY A 27 -8.40 -13.80 -27.27
CA GLY A 27 -9.24 -14.83 -26.67
C GLY A 27 -9.57 -14.59 -25.19
N LEU A 28 -9.47 -13.35 -24.72
CA LEU A 28 -9.81 -12.97 -23.35
C LEU A 28 -11.25 -12.46 -23.27
N SER A 29 -12.13 -13.29 -22.72
CA SER A 29 -13.54 -12.97 -22.51
C SER A 29 -13.74 -12.15 -21.24
N LEU A 30 -14.44 -11.02 -21.37
CA LEU A 30 -14.76 -10.14 -20.24
C LEU A 30 -16.06 -10.58 -19.57
N SER A 31 -16.21 -10.21 -18.28
CA SER A 31 -17.43 -10.42 -17.51
C SER A 31 -18.63 -9.75 -18.20
N ARG A 32 -19.82 -10.29 -18.00
CA ARG A 32 -21.07 -9.69 -18.52
C ARG A 32 -21.64 -8.63 -17.58
N ASN A 33 -21.14 -8.55 -16.34
CA ASN A 33 -21.54 -7.55 -15.36
C ASN A 33 -21.14 -6.15 -15.84
N ARG A 34 -21.91 -5.13 -15.50
CA ARG A 34 -21.54 -3.73 -15.78
C ARG A 34 -21.35 -2.98 -14.46
N PRO A 35 -20.30 -2.17 -14.35
CA PRO A 35 -19.17 -2.03 -15.28
C PRO A 35 -18.19 -3.22 -15.18
N ASN A 36 -17.80 -3.81 -16.33
CA ASN A 36 -16.74 -4.84 -16.42
C ASN A 36 -15.38 -4.25 -16.78
N ILE A 37 -15.33 -2.97 -17.11
CA ILE A 37 -14.12 -2.24 -17.42
C ILE A 37 -14.26 -0.80 -16.95
N SER A 38 -13.22 -0.29 -16.28
CA SER A 38 -13.02 1.13 -16.10
C SER A 38 -11.69 1.53 -16.71
N LEU A 39 -11.60 2.72 -17.28
CA LEU A 39 -10.39 3.27 -17.88
C LEU A 39 -10.27 4.72 -17.40
N ALA A 40 -9.13 5.05 -16.80
CA ALA A 40 -8.89 6.34 -16.18
C ALA A 40 -7.45 6.81 -16.38
N ALA A 41 -7.21 8.11 -16.19
CA ALA A 41 -5.88 8.67 -16.08
C ALA A 41 -5.09 8.00 -14.93
N GLY A 42 -3.90 7.52 -15.25
CA GLY A 42 -2.94 6.95 -14.31
C GLY A 42 -1.70 7.83 -14.17
N GLU A 43 -0.61 7.24 -13.70
CA GLU A 43 0.67 7.93 -13.48
C GLU A 43 1.50 8.07 -14.77
N GLY A 44 2.37 9.08 -14.81
CA GLY A 44 3.43 9.20 -15.82
C GLY A 44 2.89 9.51 -17.22
N GLY A 45 1.70 10.12 -17.28
CA GLY A 45 1.04 10.38 -18.54
C GLY A 45 0.49 9.12 -19.21
N PHE A 46 0.28 8.01 -18.49
CA PHE A 46 -0.44 6.83 -18.99
C PHE A 46 -1.85 6.71 -18.40
N LYS A 47 -2.67 5.87 -19.01
CA LYS A 47 -3.95 5.42 -18.45
C LYS A 47 -3.78 4.12 -17.68
N VAL A 48 -4.72 3.88 -16.77
CA VAL A 48 -4.89 2.65 -16.01
C VAL A 48 -6.33 2.16 -16.20
N ALA A 49 -6.51 0.85 -16.24
CA ALA A 49 -7.82 0.23 -16.35
C ALA A 49 -8.03 -0.84 -15.29
N THR A 50 -9.27 -1.01 -14.83
CA THR A 50 -9.69 -2.25 -14.16
C THR A 50 -10.49 -3.07 -15.14
N VAL A 51 -10.24 -4.38 -15.20
CA VAL A 51 -10.88 -5.27 -16.18
C VAL A 51 -11.33 -6.54 -15.48
N SER A 52 -12.64 -6.78 -15.47
CA SER A 52 -13.24 -8.01 -14.95
C SER A 52 -13.36 -9.04 -16.08
N PHE A 53 -12.63 -10.14 -15.94
CA PHE A 53 -12.69 -11.30 -16.81
C PHE A 53 -13.84 -12.24 -16.40
N ILE A 54 -14.34 -13.03 -17.34
CA ILE A 54 -15.47 -13.95 -17.08
C ILE A 54 -15.18 -14.99 -16.00
N ASP A 55 -13.91 -15.38 -15.84
CA ASP A 55 -13.45 -16.32 -14.83
C ASP A 55 -11.97 -16.16 -14.48
N LYS A 56 -11.55 -16.79 -13.38
CA LYS A 56 -10.14 -16.86 -12.94
C LYS A 56 -9.22 -17.52 -13.98
N ALA A 57 -9.71 -18.47 -14.78
CA ALA A 57 -8.90 -19.13 -15.79
C ALA A 57 -8.50 -18.17 -16.92
N THR A 58 -9.42 -17.30 -17.33
CA THR A 58 -9.22 -16.25 -18.32
C THR A 58 -8.27 -15.18 -17.79
N LEU A 59 -8.41 -14.78 -16.53
CA LEU A 59 -7.43 -13.91 -15.87
C LEU A 59 -6.02 -14.52 -15.90
N LYS A 60 -5.87 -15.80 -15.52
CA LYS A 60 -4.56 -16.49 -15.60
C LYS A 60 -3.98 -16.49 -17.02
N ARG A 61 -4.82 -16.69 -18.05
CA ARG A 61 -4.37 -16.56 -19.46
C ARG A 61 -3.94 -15.14 -19.81
N ALA A 62 -4.61 -14.11 -19.27
CA ALA A 62 -4.22 -12.71 -19.46
C ALA A 62 -2.84 -12.44 -18.82
N LEU A 63 -2.65 -12.90 -17.58
CA LEU A 63 -1.38 -12.81 -16.84
C LEU A 63 -0.24 -13.62 -17.48
N SER A 64 -0.54 -14.63 -18.31
CA SER A 64 0.46 -15.40 -19.06
C SER A 64 0.69 -14.91 -20.49
N LEU A 65 0.06 -13.81 -20.93
CA LEU A 65 0.32 -13.25 -22.26
C LEU A 65 1.79 -12.85 -22.42
N SER A 66 2.39 -13.21 -23.56
CA SER A 66 3.73 -12.76 -23.94
C SER A 66 3.79 -11.23 -24.08
N GLN A 67 4.98 -10.65 -23.94
CA GLN A 67 5.19 -9.20 -24.13
C GLN A 67 4.68 -8.71 -25.50
N SER A 68 4.88 -9.50 -26.58
CA SER A 68 4.37 -9.18 -27.92
C SER A 68 2.84 -9.07 -28.01
N ASN A 69 2.11 -9.74 -27.11
CA ASN A 69 0.64 -9.66 -27.01
C ASN A 69 0.16 -8.57 -26.04
N ARG A 70 1.07 -7.95 -25.29
CA ARG A 70 0.82 -6.85 -24.37
C ARG A 70 1.21 -5.50 -24.96
N ILE A 71 1.02 -5.32 -26.27
CA ILE A 71 1.32 -4.06 -26.96
C ILE A 71 0.01 -3.54 -27.55
N LEU A 72 -0.33 -2.30 -27.21
CA LEU A 72 -1.45 -1.56 -27.77
C LEU A 72 -0.97 -0.16 -28.17
N ASN A 73 -1.28 0.29 -29.38
CA ASN A 73 -0.74 1.53 -29.96
C ASN A 73 0.79 1.65 -29.89
N LYS A 74 1.51 0.52 -30.09
CA LYS A 74 2.98 0.40 -30.00
C LYS A 74 3.57 0.63 -28.60
N ILE A 75 2.72 0.80 -27.58
CA ILE A 75 3.16 0.92 -26.18
C ILE A 75 2.90 -0.41 -25.46
N PRO A 76 3.91 -0.96 -24.77
CA PRO A 76 3.69 -2.12 -23.91
C PRO A 76 2.87 -1.73 -22.68
N PHE A 77 1.83 -2.50 -22.39
CA PHE A 77 1.03 -2.36 -21.18
C PHE A 77 1.31 -3.52 -20.22
N GLU A 78 0.99 -3.31 -18.95
CA GLU A 78 1.17 -4.31 -17.89
C GLU A 78 -0.18 -4.82 -17.39
N ILE A 79 -0.20 -6.05 -16.90
CA ILE A 79 -1.38 -6.65 -16.27
C ILE A 79 -0.93 -7.20 -14.91
N ASP A 80 -1.58 -6.76 -13.85
CA ASP A 80 -1.38 -7.30 -12.51
C ASP A 80 -2.73 -7.59 -11.81
N GLU A 81 -2.73 -8.63 -10.99
CA GLU A 81 -3.92 -9.03 -10.22
C GLU A 81 -3.85 -8.61 -8.75
N ASN A 82 -2.80 -7.88 -8.33
CA ASN A 82 -2.53 -7.58 -6.91
C ASN A 82 -3.00 -6.20 -6.48
N PHE A 83 -3.12 -5.26 -7.42
CA PHE A 83 -3.57 -3.89 -7.17
C PHE A 83 -2.72 -3.11 -6.16
N HIS A 84 -1.43 -3.43 -6.02
CA HIS A 84 -0.54 -2.68 -5.13
C HIS A 84 -0.34 -1.23 -5.63
N ASN A 85 -0.16 -0.30 -4.71
CA ASN A 85 -0.12 1.15 -4.89
C ASN A 85 -1.46 1.75 -5.34
N LEU A 86 -1.43 2.99 -5.83
CA LEU A 86 -2.62 3.70 -6.26
C LEU A 86 -3.15 3.18 -7.61
N THR A 87 -4.47 2.97 -7.65
CA THR A 87 -5.20 2.63 -8.87
C THR A 87 -6.40 3.55 -8.99
N VAL A 88 -6.43 4.39 -10.04
CA VAL A 88 -7.61 5.19 -10.36
C VAL A 88 -8.64 4.28 -11.03
N ILE A 89 -9.80 4.13 -10.41
CA ILE A 89 -10.87 3.24 -10.89
C ILE A 89 -12.05 4.01 -11.49
N SER A 90 -12.14 5.31 -11.24
CA SER A 90 -13.12 6.23 -11.85
C SER A 90 -12.49 7.61 -12.02
N GLU A 91 -12.74 8.26 -13.15
CA GLU A 91 -12.33 9.65 -13.40
C GLU A 91 -13.30 10.65 -12.78
N GLY A 92 -12.78 11.83 -12.46
CA GLY A 92 -13.55 12.93 -11.92
C GLY A 92 -12.68 14.13 -11.59
N ASP A 93 -13.32 15.29 -11.44
CA ASP A 93 -12.64 16.57 -11.20
C ASP A 93 -13.18 17.37 -10.01
N GLN A 94 -14.26 16.91 -9.37
CA GLN A 94 -14.93 17.62 -8.27
C GLN A 94 -14.41 17.21 -6.89
N ILE A 95 -14.03 15.94 -6.73
CA ILE A 95 -13.55 15.37 -5.47
C ILE A 95 -12.62 14.19 -5.77
N ASP A 96 -11.60 14.04 -4.93
CA ASP A 96 -10.77 12.84 -4.87
C ASP A 96 -11.23 11.96 -3.70
N ILE A 97 -11.53 10.69 -3.97
CA ILE A 97 -11.88 9.68 -2.97
C ILE A 97 -10.79 8.60 -3.02
N VAL A 98 -10.12 8.36 -1.89
CA VAL A 98 -9.07 7.33 -1.79
C VAL A 98 -9.49 6.27 -0.78
N ALA A 99 -9.58 5.02 -1.23
CA ALA A 99 -9.96 3.88 -0.40
C ALA A 99 -8.73 3.07 0.02
N LEU A 100 -8.58 2.80 1.33
CA LEU A 100 -7.49 2.00 1.90
C LEU A 100 -8.05 0.75 2.57
N HIS A 101 -7.64 -0.42 2.09
CA HIS A 101 -8.14 -1.70 2.60
C HIS A 101 -7.47 -2.10 3.93
N GLY A 102 -8.00 -3.15 4.56
CA GLY A 102 -7.51 -3.69 5.83
C GLY A 102 -6.44 -4.77 5.69
N MET A 103 -6.11 -5.38 6.84
CA MET A 103 -5.10 -6.44 6.96
C MET A 103 -5.43 -7.65 6.09
N ASN A 104 -4.41 -8.17 5.40
CA ASN A 104 -4.47 -9.29 4.45
C ASN A 104 -5.62 -9.19 3.43
N GLY A 105 -6.09 -7.97 3.15
CA GLY A 105 -7.07 -7.67 2.13
C GLY A 105 -6.41 -7.52 0.77
N HIS A 106 -7.17 -7.83 -0.29
CA HIS A 106 -6.78 -7.51 -1.66
C HIS A 106 -7.22 -6.07 -2.00
N GLY A 107 -6.39 -5.30 -2.73
CA GLY A 107 -6.67 -3.89 -3.03
C GLY A 107 -8.03 -3.65 -3.71
N PHE A 108 -8.47 -4.60 -4.54
CA PHE A 108 -9.77 -4.58 -5.19
C PHE A 108 -10.83 -5.37 -4.41
N ASN A 109 -10.53 -6.63 -4.05
CA ASN A 109 -11.55 -7.58 -3.59
C ASN A 109 -11.97 -7.34 -2.13
N SER A 110 -11.25 -6.50 -1.39
CA SER A 110 -11.70 -6.11 -0.04
C SER A 110 -13.05 -5.39 -0.07
N TRP A 111 -13.36 -4.75 -1.21
CA TRP A 111 -14.55 -3.93 -1.43
C TRP A 111 -15.60 -4.61 -2.31
N GLU A 112 -15.38 -5.87 -2.67
CA GLU A 112 -16.23 -6.66 -3.56
C GLU A 112 -17.02 -7.69 -2.75
N ASP A 113 -18.31 -7.82 -3.04
CA ASP A 113 -19.16 -8.92 -2.60
C ASP A 113 -19.93 -9.50 -3.79
N ASP A 114 -20.61 -10.63 -3.60
CA ASP A 114 -21.56 -11.16 -4.58
C ASP A 114 -22.95 -10.55 -4.34
N ASP A 115 -23.57 -9.96 -5.37
CA ASP A 115 -24.96 -9.49 -5.37
C ASP A 115 -25.96 -10.65 -5.19
N ASP A 116 -27.25 -10.33 -5.09
CA ASP A 116 -28.33 -11.33 -4.93
C ASP A 116 -28.38 -12.35 -6.10
N ASP A 117 -27.87 -12.00 -7.27
CA ASP A 117 -27.75 -12.86 -8.45
C ASP A 117 -26.44 -13.68 -8.46
N GLY A 118 -25.62 -13.58 -7.41
CA GLY A 118 -24.31 -14.23 -7.30
C GLY A 118 -23.24 -13.62 -8.22
N ARG A 119 -23.40 -12.34 -8.59
CA ARG A 119 -22.49 -11.61 -9.46
C ARG A 119 -21.60 -10.70 -8.63
N PRO A 120 -20.29 -10.64 -8.92
CA PRO A 120 -19.42 -9.73 -8.19
C PRO A 120 -19.81 -8.28 -8.40
N PHE A 121 -19.95 -7.56 -7.29
CA PHE A 121 -20.32 -6.16 -7.17
C PHE A 121 -19.31 -5.47 -6.25
N MET A 122 -18.52 -4.57 -6.83
CA MET A 122 -17.51 -3.79 -6.13
C MET A 122 -17.98 -2.33 -6.08
N TRP A 123 -18.65 -1.97 -4.99
CA TRP A 123 -19.45 -0.74 -4.90
C TRP A 123 -18.68 0.56 -5.19
N LEU A 124 -17.37 0.62 -4.91
CA LEU A 124 -16.53 1.79 -5.23
C LEU A 124 -16.36 2.00 -6.75
N ARG A 125 -16.38 0.92 -7.54
CA ARG A 125 -16.31 0.98 -9.00
C ARG A 125 -17.70 0.97 -9.63
N ASP A 126 -18.60 0.17 -9.07
CA ASP A 126 -19.83 -0.25 -9.74
C ASP A 126 -21.04 0.62 -9.39
N CYS A 127 -20.99 1.36 -8.28
CA CYS A 127 -22.10 2.19 -7.79
C CYS A 127 -21.68 3.64 -7.51
N LEU A 128 -20.53 3.83 -6.86
CA LEU A 128 -20.09 5.15 -6.42
C LEU A 128 -19.93 6.19 -7.55
N PRO A 129 -19.41 5.86 -8.75
CA PRO A 129 -19.33 6.83 -9.85
C PRO A 129 -20.70 7.35 -10.31
N GLU A 130 -21.74 6.49 -10.29
CA GLU A 130 -23.09 6.87 -10.69
C GLU A 130 -23.78 7.72 -9.62
N ARG A 131 -23.54 7.37 -8.35
CA ARG A 131 -24.11 8.09 -7.20
C ARG A 131 -23.40 9.40 -6.86
N LEU A 132 -22.13 9.53 -7.22
CA LEU A 132 -21.32 10.74 -7.07
C LEU A 132 -20.63 11.11 -8.39
N PRO A 133 -21.38 11.59 -9.40
CA PRO A 133 -20.80 12.02 -10.66
C PRO A 133 -19.72 13.09 -10.47
N GLY A 134 -18.60 12.95 -11.18
CA GLY A 134 -17.45 13.86 -11.06
C GLY A 134 -16.50 13.52 -9.90
N ALA A 135 -16.75 12.44 -9.15
CA ALA A 135 -15.80 11.92 -8.18
C ALA A 135 -14.71 11.08 -8.86
N ARG A 136 -13.45 11.45 -8.62
CA ARG A 136 -12.30 10.59 -8.93
C ARG A 136 -12.12 9.60 -7.79
N ILE A 137 -12.14 8.31 -8.11
CA ILE A 137 -12.08 7.25 -7.11
C ILE A 137 -10.79 6.46 -7.30
N MET A 138 -10.07 6.28 -6.20
CA MET A 138 -8.76 5.65 -6.15
C MET A 138 -8.73 4.56 -5.11
N LEU A 139 -8.12 3.44 -5.43
CA LEU A 139 -7.77 2.38 -4.48
C LEU A 139 -6.30 2.52 -4.14
N TYR A 140 -5.95 2.38 -2.87
CA TYR A 140 -4.57 2.16 -2.46
C TYR A 140 -4.42 0.72 -1.96
N GLY A 141 -3.76 -0.12 -2.77
CA GLY A 141 -3.38 -1.46 -2.37
C GLY A 141 -2.01 -1.48 -1.70
N HIS A 142 -1.87 -2.26 -0.65
CA HIS A 142 -0.58 -2.56 -0.02
C HIS A 142 -0.47 -4.05 0.24
N ASP A 143 0.73 -4.60 0.23
CA ASP A 143 0.92 -6.01 0.59
C ASP A 143 0.63 -6.17 2.08
N ALA A 144 -0.58 -6.64 2.36
CA ALA A 144 -1.07 -6.78 3.71
C ALA A 144 -0.68 -8.13 4.36
N SER A 145 0.01 -9.01 3.63
CA SER A 145 0.64 -10.23 4.17
C SER A 145 1.95 -9.91 4.91
N ILE A 146 2.60 -8.80 4.54
CA ILE A 146 3.81 -8.26 5.15
C ILE A 146 3.53 -7.58 6.50
N LEU A 147 2.27 -7.26 6.77
CA LEU A 147 1.80 -6.62 8.01
C LEU A 147 1.59 -7.62 9.18
N ARG A 148 2.19 -8.81 9.09
CA ARG A 148 2.24 -9.82 10.18
C ARG A 148 3.12 -9.39 11.36
N ASP A 149 3.91 -8.36 11.16
CA ASP A 149 4.72 -7.65 12.14
C ASP A 149 4.44 -6.15 11.93
N VAL A 150 3.44 -5.58 12.60
CA VAL A 150 3.10 -4.16 12.44
C VAL A 150 3.65 -3.36 13.60
N SER A 151 4.64 -2.52 13.32
CA SER A 151 5.21 -1.56 14.27
C SER A 151 4.82 -0.13 13.87
N SER A 152 4.98 0.82 14.80
CA SER A 152 4.86 2.26 14.50
C SER A 152 5.73 2.64 13.30
N ASP A 153 6.98 2.16 13.27
CA ASP A 153 7.92 2.43 12.17
C ASP A 153 7.43 1.89 10.84
N ARG A 154 6.88 0.67 10.81
CA ARG A 154 6.32 0.11 9.58
C ARG A 154 5.10 0.89 9.11
N LEU A 155 4.18 1.24 10.00
CA LEU A 155 3.01 2.07 9.65
C LEU A 155 3.43 3.45 9.14
N LEU A 156 4.49 4.04 9.69
CA LEU A 156 5.09 5.26 9.15
C LEU A 156 5.62 5.04 7.73
N ILE A 157 6.37 3.97 7.46
CA ILE A 157 6.89 3.66 6.12
C ILE A 157 5.74 3.45 5.11
N PHE A 158 4.70 2.71 5.50
CA PHE A 158 3.52 2.50 4.65
C PHE A 158 2.76 3.80 4.41
N GLY A 159 2.64 4.65 5.44
CA GLY A 159 2.01 5.96 5.34
C GLY A 159 2.81 6.94 4.47
N GLU A 160 4.14 6.92 4.58
CA GLU A 160 5.05 7.70 3.74
C GLU A 160 4.94 7.28 2.27
N THR A 161 5.08 5.97 2.02
CA THR A 161 4.94 5.40 0.67
C THR A 161 3.60 5.80 0.07
N PHE A 162 2.52 5.65 0.83
CA PHE A 162 1.18 6.05 0.42
C PHE A 162 1.10 7.54 0.01
N PHE A 163 1.62 8.44 0.84
CA PHE A 163 1.57 9.88 0.58
C PHE A 163 2.48 10.31 -0.57
N GLU A 164 3.62 9.65 -0.80
CA GLU A 164 4.47 9.89 -1.97
C GLU A 164 3.76 9.50 -3.27
N TRP A 165 3.05 8.37 -3.31
CA TRP A 165 2.22 8.02 -4.46
C TRP A 165 1.08 9.03 -4.67
N LEU A 166 0.42 9.44 -3.59
CA LEU A 166 -0.72 10.34 -3.67
C LEU A 166 -0.32 11.76 -4.10
N ILE A 167 0.79 12.30 -3.58
CA ILE A 167 1.26 13.63 -3.95
C ILE A 167 1.66 13.68 -5.42
N ARG A 168 2.34 12.63 -5.91
CA ARG A 168 2.74 12.54 -7.33
C ARG A 168 1.53 12.51 -8.24
N LEU A 169 0.58 11.61 -7.99
CA LEU A 169 -0.63 11.48 -8.81
C LEU A 169 -1.46 12.77 -8.83
N ARG A 170 -1.62 13.42 -7.66
CA ARG A 170 -2.37 14.69 -7.57
C ARG A 170 -1.64 15.86 -8.23
N GLY A 171 -0.31 15.87 -8.19
CA GLY A 171 0.52 16.86 -8.89
C GLY A 171 0.41 16.74 -10.42
N GLU A 172 0.55 15.52 -10.95
CA GLU A 172 0.46 15.25 -12.39
C GLU A 172 -0.92 15.62 -12.96
N SER A 173 -1.98 15.41 -12.18
CA SER A 173 -3.37 15.65 -12.59
C SER A 173 -3.91 17.04 -12.26
N GLN A 174 -3.06 17.97 -11.80
CA GLN A 174 -3.47 19.33 -11.39
C GLN A 174 -4.63 19.34 -10.37
N ALA A 175 -4.68 18.33 -9.50
CA ALA A 175 -5.76 18.15 -8.53
C ALA A 175 -5.47 18.83 -7.18
N VAL A 176 -4.43 19.67 -7.11
CA VAL A 176 -4.08 20.42 -5.89
C VAL A 176 -5.23 21.35 -5.52
N GLY A 177 -5.67 21.30 -4.26
CA GLY A 177 -6.82 22.08 -3.76
C GLY A 177 -8.19 21.45 -4.04
N ARG A 178 -8.28 20.38 -4.83
CA ARG A 178 -9.51 19.59 -4.94
C ARG A 178 -9.83 18.92 -3.59
N PRO A 179 -11.10 18.92 -3.13
CA PRO A 179 -11.52 18.19 -1.94
C PRO A 179 -11.03 16.73 -1.97
N LEU A 180 -10.46 16.27 -0.87
CA LEU A 180 -9.95 14.92 -0.69
C LEU A 180 -10.66 14.25 0.49
N VAL A 181 -11.25 13.08 0.22
CA VAL A 181 -11.90 12.23 1.23
C VAL A 181 -11.27 10.86 1.22
N PHE A 182 -11.00 10.33 2.41
CA PHE A 182 -10.50 8.96 2.56
C PHE A 182 -11.62 8.03 3.05
N VAL A 183 -11.65 6.81 2.52
CA VAL A 183 -12.46 5.70 3.03
C VAL A 183 -11.49 4.62 3.49
N ALA A 184 -11.31 4.48 4.79
CA ALA A 184 -10.26 3.63 5.35
C ALA A 184 -10.86 2.51 6.18
N TYR A 185 -10.59 1.27 5.78
CA TYR A 185 -11.09 0.07 6.44
C TYR A 185 -10.01 -0.54 7.34
N SER A 186 -10.36 -0.76 8.61
CA SER A 186 -9.54 -1.48 9.58
C SER A 186 -8.09 -0.97 9.61
N LEU A 187 -7.09 -1.82 9.33
CA LEU A 187 -5.67 -1.46 9.27
C LEU A 187 -5.34 -0.31 8.29
N GLY A 188 -6.10 -0.16 7.20
CA GLY A 188 -5.96 0.96 6.27
C GLY A 188 -6.16 2.31 6.97
N GLY A 189 -7.02 2.37 7.99
CA GLY A 189 -7.21 3.57 8.80
C GLY A 189 -6.04 3.87 9.73
N LEU A 190 -5.31 2.84 10.17
CA LEU A 190 -4.06 3.02 10.91
C LEU A 190 -2.95 3.54 10.01
N ILE A 191 -2.77 2.97 8.81
CA ILE A 191 -1.82 3.49 7.81
C ILE A 191 -2.11 4.97 7.52
N LEU A 192 -3.39 5.32 7.32
CA LEU A 192 -3.81 6.70 7.10
C LEU A 192 -3.49 7.61 8.29
N LYS A 193 -3.78 7.17 9.52
CA LYS A 193 -3.46 7.89 10.76
C LYS A 193 -1.96 8.23 10.82
N TYR A 194 -1.09 7.25 10.55
CA TYR A 194 0.36 7.45 10.56
C TYR A 194 0.84 8.35 9.42
N ALA A 195 0.25 8.24 8.23
CA ALA A 195 0.53 9.16 7.12
C ALA A 195 0.19 10.62 7.48
N PHE A 196 -0.91 10.86 8.19
CA PHE A 196 -1.31 12.18 8.65
C PHE A 196 -0.34 12.75 9.68
N LEU A 197 0.11 11.92 10.62
CA LEU A 197 1.10 12.31 11.63
C LEU A 197 2.45 12.64 10.99
N LEU A 198 2.86 11.88 9.98
CA LEU A 198 4.05 12.19 9.17
C LEU A 198 3.90 13.55 8.46
N ALA A 199 2.74 13.80 7.85
CA ALA A 199 2.47 15.06 7.16
C ALA A 199 2.41 16.28 8.08
N ARG A 200 2.11 16.09 9.37
CA ARG A 200 2.26 17.15 10.38
C ARG A 200 3.71 17.58 10.56
N MET A 201 4.67 16.68 10.36
CA MET A 201 6.11 16.90 10.59
C MET A 201 6.89 17.27 9.32
N CYS A 202 6.28 17.12 8.14
CA CYS A 202 6.93 17.30 6.85
C CYS A 202 6.10 18.18 5.92
N ASP A 203 6.59 19.39 5.65
CA ASP A 203 5.88 20.41 4.86
C ASP A 203 5.53 19.95 3.44
N ARG A 204 6.26 18.96 2.90
CA ARG A 204 5.99 18.33 1.60
C ARG A 204 4.52 17.91 1.47
N TYR A 205 3.93 17.38 2.54
CA TYR A 205 2.59 16.80 2.52
C TYR A 205 1.48 17.77 2.95
N ASN A 206 1.82 19.04 3.23
CA ASN A 206 0.82 20.04 3.63
C ASN A 206 -0.28 20.20 2.58
N SER A 207 0.07 20.14 1.29
CA SER A 207 -0.92 20.22 0.19
C SER A 207 -1.95 19.09 0.22
N ILE A 208 -1.57 17.90 0.71
CA ILE A 208 -2.50 16.79 0.96
C ILE A 208 -3.40 17.17 2.13
N LEU A 209 -2.83 17.44 3.31
CA LEU A 209 -3.59 17.74 4.54
C LEU A 209 -4.55 18.92 4.37
N ASP A 210 -4.15 19.95 3.63
CA ASP A 210 -4.97 21.12 3.36
C ASP A 210 -6.12 20.81 2.39
N SER A 211 -6.00 19.76 1.57
CA SER A 211 -7.07 19.27 0.71
C SER A 211 -8.03 18.30 1.42
N VAL A 212 -7.64 17.73 2.57
CA VAL A 212 -8.48 16.74 3.27
C VAL A 212 -9.70 17.43 3.87
N HIS A 213 -10.88 17.03 3.40
CA HIS A 213 -12.15 17.50 3.94
C HIS A 213 -12.72 16.54 4.97
N GLY A 214 -12.49 15.23 4.79
CA GLY A 214 -12.96 14.26 5.77
C GLY A 214 -12.42 12.85 5.56
N VAL A 215 -12.65 12.02 6.57
CA VAL A 215 -12.29 10.60 6.60
C VAL A 215 -13.51 9.79 7.05
N VAL A 216 -13.79 8.72 6.32
CA VAL A 216 -14.74 7.68 6.67
C VAL A 216 -13.95 6.46 7.15
N PHE A 217 -14.00 6.17 8.45
CA PHE A 217 -13.41 4.98 9.04
C PHE A 217 -14.43 3.85 9.09
N LEU A 218 -14.03 2.66 8.65
CA LEU A 218 -14.82 1.43 8.73
C LEU A 218 -14.08 0.47 9.67
N GLY A 219 -14.52 0.35 10.92
CA GLY A 219 -13.92 -0.58 11.90
C GLY A 219 -12.41 -0.38 12.13
N THR A 220 -11.92 0.85 12.13
CA THR A 220 -10.50 1.13 12.42
C THR A 220 -10.27 1.18 13.93
N PRO A 221 -9.39 0.35 14.51
CA PRO A 221 -9.14 0.39 15.95
C PRO A 221 -8.26 1.61 16.29
N HIS A 222 -8.83 2.65 16.91
CA HIS A 222 -8.13 3.86 17.34
C HIS A 222 -7.79 3.92 18.83
N ASN A 223 -8.61 3.33 19.71
CA ASN A 223 -8.47 3.46 21.18
C ASN A 223 -8.25 2.13 21.90
N ASP A 224 -7.65 2.24 23.09
CA ASP A 224 -7.31 1.12 23.94
C ASP A 224 -8.55 0.54 24.61
N THR A 225 -8.82 -0.74 24.34
CA THR A 225 -9.78 -1.52 25.14
C THR A 225 -9.09 -2.76 25.68
N HIS A 226 -9.69 -3.37 26.71
CA HIS A 226 -9.10 -4.54 27.38
C HIS A 226 -8.80 -5.71 26.42
N ILE A 227 -9.60 -5.88 25.35
CA ILE A 227 -9.43 -6.93 24.33
C ILE A 227 -8.20 -6.64 23.45
N MET A 228 -7.94 -5.37 23.18
CA MET A 228 -6.86 -4.96 22.29
C MET A 228 -5.49 -4.91 22.98
N LYS A 229 -5.46 -4.57 24.28
CA LYS A 229 -4.24 -4.62 25.12
C LYS A 229 -3.61 -6.01 25.15
N ALA A 230 -4.40 -7.05 24.91
CA ALA A 230 -3.95 -8.44 24.83
C ALA A 230 -3.56 -8.88 23.42
N GLY A 231 -3.32 -7.97 22.46
CA GLY A 231 -3.03 -8.33 21.07
C GLY A 231 -4.19 -9.06 20.36
N GLY A 232 -5.39 -9.01 20.95
CA GLY A 232 -6.54 -9.83 20.56
C GLY A 232 -6.98 -9.58 19.12
N PHE A 233 -7.01 -8.32 18.68
CA PHE A 233 -7.36 -7.94 17.30
C PHE A 233 -6.51 -8.63 16.25
N ILE A 234 -5.19 -8.72 16.48
CA ILE A 234 -4.23 -9.26 15.53
C ILE A 234 -4.35 -10.78 15.49
N ALA A 235 -4.43 -11.42 16.66
CA ALA A 235 -4.65 -12.86 16.77
C ALA A 235 -5.98 -13.27 16.10
N MET A 236 -7.00 -12.44 16.30
CA MET A 236 -8.32 -12.63 15.75
C MET A 236 -8.30 -12.53 14.21
N PHE A 237 -7.60 -11.54 13.67
CA PHE A 237 -7.38 -11.41 12.24
C PHE A 237 -6.49 -12.52 11.66
N ALA A 238 -5.38 -12.87 12.30
CA ALA A 238 -4.48 -13.93 11.84
C ALA A 238 -5.23 -15.28 11.69
N LYS A 239 -6.11 -15.61 12.64
CA LYS A 239 -6.94 -16.82 12.58
C LYS A 239 -7.97 -16.83 11.46
N LEU A 240 -8.49 -15.65 11.10
CA LEU A 240 -9.43 -15.47 10.00
C LEU A 240 -8.80 -15.84 8.65
N LEU A 241 -7.48 -15.70 8.55
CA LEU A 241 -6.73 -15.81 7.30
C LEU A 241 -6.10 -17.18 7.08
N ASP A 242 -5.77 -17.90 8.16
CA ASP A 242 -5.31 -19.29 8.09
C ASP A 242 -6.01 -20.15 9.16
N PRO A 243 -7.13 -20.81 8.80
CA PRO A 243 -7.87 -21.69 9.71
C PRO A 243 -7.08 -22.91 10.19
N HIS A 244 -5.97 -23.26 9.53
CA HIS A 244 -5.12 -24.40 9.88
C HIS A 244 -3.99 -24.03 10.84
N HIS A 245 -3.77 -22.75 11.12
CA HIS A 245 -2.91 -22.33 12.21
C HIS A 245 -3.58 -22.62 13.56
N HIS A 246 -2.98 -23.50 14.36
CA HIS A 246 -3.42 -23.83 15.72
C HIS A 246 -3.16 -22.67 16.69
N PHE A 247 -3.93 -21.59 16.57
CA PHE A 247 -3.93 -20.51 17.55
C PHE A 247 -4.97 -20.82 18.62
N ASP A 248 -4.51 -21.23 19.80
CA ASP A 248 -5.40 -21.52 20.93
C ASP A 248 -5.84 -20.20 21.58
N ILE A 249 -7.09 -19.80 21.30
CA ILE A 249 -7.68 -18.57 21.86
C ILE A 249 -7.90 -18.71 23.38
N LYS A 250 -7.84 -19.92 23.95
CA LYS A 250 -7.96 -20.10 25.41
C LYS A 250 -6.68 -19.72 26.16
N SER A 251 -5.55 -19.54 25.48
CA SER A 251 -4.26 -19.14 26.06
C SER A 251 -3.87 -17.69 25.76
N VAL A 252 -4.84 -16.75 25.87
CA VAL A 252 -4.62 -15.28 25.76
C VAL A 252 -3.62 -14.72 26.81
N HIS A 253 -3.07 -15.56 27.69
CA HIS A 253 -2.07 -15.19 28.70
C HIS A 253 -0.63 -15.64 28.41
N VAL A 254 -0.28 -16.19 27.23
CA VAL A 254 1.09 -16.70 27.02
C VAL A 254 1.79 -16.10 25.79
N SER A 255 2.82 -15.30 26.09
CA SER A 255 4.06 -15.07 25.32
C SER A 255 3.91 -14.84 23.82
N PHE A 256 3.22 -13.77 23.51
CA PHE A 256 3.41 -12.96 22.32
C PHE A 256 4.91 -12.63 22.11
N LYS A 257 5.61 -13.26 21.16
CA LYS A 257 6.99 -12.87 20.81
C LYS A 257 7.30 -12.89 19.31
N SER A 258 6.37 -13.31 18.46
CA SER A 258 6.66 -13.57 17.03
C SER A 258 5.67 -12.99 16.01
N LEU A 259 4.55 -12.36 16.42
CA LEU A 259 3.54 -11.82 15.50
C LEU A 259 2.87 -10.52 16.01
N LEU A 260 3.61 -9.64 16.69
CA LEU A 260 2.97 -8.59 17.49
C LEU A 260 3.02 -7.25 16.82
N ILE A 261 1.82 -6.73 16.55
CA ILE A 261 1.63 -5.31 16.78
C ILE A 261 1.76 -5.09 18.27
N ASP A 262 2.74 -4.31 18.68
CA ASP A 262 2.74 -3.76 20.03
C ASP A 262 1.42 -2.96 20.18
N PRO A 263 0.52 -3.35 21.09
CA PRO A 263 -0.75 -2.64 21.27
C PRO A 263 -0.56 -1.13 21.47
N SER A 264 0.61 -0.70 21.98
CA SER A 264 0.97 0.71 22.07
C SER A 264 0.89 1.42 20.71
N VAL A 265 1.34 0.80 19.62
CA VAL A 265 1.35 1.33 18.23
C VAL A 265 -0.04 1.78 17.79
N VAL A 266 -1.09 1.04 18.15
CA VAL A 266 -2.46 1.39 17.77
C VAL A 266 -2.89 2.72 18.43
N TYR A 267 -2.38 3.01 19.63
CA TYR A 267 -2.83 4.10 20.51
C TYR A 267 -1.86 5.26 20.66
N GLU A 268 -0.57 5.04 20.41
CA GLU A 268 0.56 5.91 20.79
C GLU A 268 0.41 7.34 20.24
N HIS A 269 -0.43 7.52 19.22
CA HIS A 269 -0.64 8.80 18.57
C HIS A 269 -2.12 9.15 18.35
N THR A 270 -3.04 8.55 19.10
CA THR A 270 -4.47 8.85 18.91
C THR A 270 -4.79 10.27 19.34
N GLU A 271 -4.23 10.77 20.44
CA GLU A 271 -4.41 12.19 20.83
C GLU A 271 -3.78 13.16 19.84
N ASP A 272 -2.56 12.87 19.35
CA ASP A 272 -1.89 13.68 18.33
C ASP A 272 -2.73 13.74 17.05
N PHE A 273 -3.30 12.60 16.64
CA PHE A 273 -4.18 12.52 15.48
C PHE A 273 -5.47 13.33 15.69
N ARG A 274 -6.14 13.22 16.85
CA ARG A 274 -7.31 14.04 17.19
C ARG A 274 -6.99 15.53 17.15
N GLY A 275 -5.82 15.92 17.69
CA GLY A 275 -5.34 17.29 17.66
C GLY A 275 -5.17 17.81 16.23
N LEU A 276 -4.57 17.00 15.36
CA LEU A 276 -4.40 17.32 13.95
C LEU A 276 -5.75 17.46 13.22
N ILE A 277 -6.66 16.50 13.42
CA ILE A 277 -8.01 16.53 12.85
C ILE A 277 -8.74 17.81 13.25
N ALA A 278 -8.72 18.16 14.54
CA ALA A 278 -9.40 19.34 15.07
C ALA A 278 -8.83 20.65 14.48
N ALA A 279 -7.51 20.78 14.43
CA ALA A 279 -6.87 22.02 13.99
C ALA A 279 -6.75 22.15 12.46
N LYS A 280 -6.83 21.05 11.70
CA LYS A 280 -7.08 21.11 10.24
C LYS A 280 -8.57 21.14 9.92
N GLY A 281 -9.48 21.03 10.89
CA GLY A 281 -10.92 21.00 10.64
C GLY A 281 -11.32 19.85 9.71
N ILE A 282 -10.79 18.65 9.93
CA ILE A 282 -11.09 17.47 9.11
C ILE A 282 -12.35 16.79 9.65
N GLY A 283 -13.31 16.49 8.77
CA GLY A 283 -14.50 15.74 9.12
C GLY A 283 -14.19 14.27 9.42
N VAL A 284 -14.88 13.68 10.39
CA VAL A 284 -14.73 12.25 10.70
C VAL A 284 -16.11 11.61 10.75
N ALA A 285 -16.25 10.50 10.04
CA ALA A 285 -17.34 9.56 10.21
C ALA A 285 -16.79 8.17 10.50
N THR A 286 -17.38 7.49 11.48
CA THR A 286 -16.96 6.19 11.96
C THR A 286 -18.14 5.23 11.83
N PHE A 287 -17.92 4.16 11.08
CA PHE A 287 -18.87 3.07 10.92
C PHE A 287 -18.35 1.83 11.63
N THR A 288 -19.15 1.26 12.52
CA THR A 288 -18.76 0.13 13.38
C THR A 288 -19.53 -1.13 13.01
N GLU A 289 -18.94 -2.30 13.22
CA GLU A 289 -19.65 -3.58 13.12
C GLU A 289 -20.65 -3.75 14.27
N SER A 290 -21.78 -4.38 13.99
CA SER A 290 -22.80 -4.74 15.01
C SER A 290 -22.97 -6.24 15.17
N LYS A 291 -22.44 -7.05 14.25
CA LYS A 291 -22.43 -8.52 14.34
C LYS A 291 -21.04 -9.01 14.70
N LYS A 292 -20.98 -10.13 15.41
CA LYS A 292 -19.72 -10.80 15.71
C LYS A 292 -19.24 -11.59 14.50
N THR A 293 -17.95 -11.51 14.21
CA THR A 293 -17.28 -12.31 13.19
C THR A 293 -17.08 -13.73 13.69
N ASN A 294 -17.38 -14.72 12.83
CA ASN A 294 -17.18 -16.14 13.13
C ASN A 294 -15.71 -16.56 12.89
N LEU A 295 -15.09 -17.15 13.91
CA LEU A 295 -13.71 -17.65 13.88
C LEU A 295 -13.61 -19.10 14.36
N GLY A 296 -14.37 -19.97 13.71
CA GLY A 296 -14.46 -21.39 14.00
C GLY A 296 -15.45 -21.66 15.14
N PRO A 297 -15.02 -22.18 16.30
CA PRO A 297 -15.93 -22.49 17.41
C PRO A 297 -16.38 -21.26 18.21
N PHE A 298 -15.87 -20.06 17.91
CA PHE A 298 -16.15 -18.84 18.67
C PHE A 298 -16.53 -17.69 17.74
N THR A 299 -17.31 -16.75 18.27
CA THR A 299 -17.65 -15.49 17.61
C THR A 299 -17.18 -14.32 18.47
N TYR A 300 -16.55 -13.31 17.87
CA TYR A 300 -16.19 -12.09 18.60
C TYR A 300 -16.47 -10.84 17.77
N LEU A 301 -16.58 -9.71 18.46
CA LEU A 301 -16.49 -8.40 17.85
C LEU A 301 -14.99 -8.12 17.67
N ILE A 302 -14.55 -7.94 16.43
CA ILE A 302 -13.14 -7.73 16.07
C ILE A 302 -12.70 -6.35 16.56
N VAL A 303 -13.50 -5.32 16.30
CA VAL A 303 -13.31 -3.95 16.77
C VAL A 303 -14.60 -3.48 17.41
N ASP A 304 -14.57 -3.36 18.73
CA ASP A 304 -15.68 -2.77 19.47
C ASP A 304 -15.83 -1.26 19.19
N GLU A 305 -17.01 -0.71 19.49
CA GLU A 305 -17.32 0.70 19.24
C GLU A 305 -16.37 1.66 19.97
N GLN A 306 -15.91 1.33 21.17
CA GLN A 306 -15.01 2.19 21.93
C GLN A 306 -13.62 2.25 21.28
N SER A 307 -13.13 1.10 20.80
CA SER A 307 -11.92 1.04 19.98
C SER A 307 -12.09 1.77 18.65
N ALA A 308 -13.24 1.62 17.98
CA ALA A 308 -13.45 2.19 16.65
C ALA A 308 -13.59 3.72 16.63
N THR A 309 -14.01 4.33 17.73
CA THR A 309 -14.39 5.74 17.77
C THR A 309 -13.23 6.65 18.15
N LEU A 310 -13.14 7.85 17.59
CA LEU A 310 -12.13 8.84 17.99
C LEU A 310 -12.58 9.70 19.17
N SER A 311 -13.84 9.64 19.59
CA SER A 311 -14.36 10.40 20.72
C SER A 311 -14.16 11.93 20.55
N ILE A 312 -14.24 12.43 19.32
CA ILE A 312 -14.20 13.87 19.03
C ILE A 312 -15.63 14.41 18.87
N PRO A 313 -15.95 15.64 19.30
CA PRO A 313 -17.32 16.17 19.28
C PRO A 313 -17.98 16.22 17.91
N THR A 314 -17.18 16.35 16.84
CA THR A 314 -17.64 16.47 15.45
C THR A 314 -17.73 15.12 14.73
N GLU A 315 -17.44 14.01 15.42
CA GLU A 315 -17.47 12.66 14.86
C GLU A 315 -18.92 12.20 14.60
N ARG A 316 -19.21 11.80 13.36
CA ARG A 316 -20.44 11.09 13.02
C ARG A 316 -20.24 9.60 13.28
N LYS A 317 -21.14 8.96 14.02
CA LYS A 317 -21.01 7.56 14.40
C LYS A 317 -22.25 6.78 13.97
N LEU A 318 -22.04 5.68 13.26
CA LEU A 318 -23.11 4.80 12.79
C LEU A 318 -22.68 3.33 12.96
N ALA A 319 -23.61 2.47 13.33
CA ALA A 319 -23.38 1.03 13.35
C ALA A 319 -23.97 0.40 12.07
N ILE A 320 -23.21 -0.48 11.42
CA ILE A 320 -23.63 -1.24 10.26
C ILE A 320 -24.00 -2.65 10.71
N ASN A 321 -25.10 -3.19 10.17
CA ASN A 321 -25.58 -4.55 10.45
C ASN A 321 -24.74 -5.65 9.77
N ALA A 322 -23.43 -5.57 9.92
CA ALA A 322 -22.42 -6.46 9.34
C ALA A 322 -21.43 -6.92 10.42
N ASP A 323 -20.74 -8.02 10.15
CA ASP A 323 -19.52 -8.36 10.86
C ASP A 323 -18.34 -7.57 10.27
N HIS A 324 -17.18 -7.66 10.90
CA HIS A 324 -16.00 -6.91 10.48
C HIS A 324 -15.58 -7.17 9.03
N ILE A 325 -15.68 -8.42 8.55
CA ILE A 325 -15.27 -8.79 7.18
C ILE A 325 -16.18 -8.10 6.16
N HIS A 326 -17.49 -8.12 6.43
CA HIS A 326 -18.51 -7.58 5.54
C HIS A 326 -18.77 -6.08 5.79
N LEU A 327 -18.09 -5.45 6.76
CA LEU A 327 -18.28 -4.04 7.11
C LEU A 327 -17.97 -3.06 5.97
N CYS A 328 -17.07 -3.46 5.05
CA CYS A 328 -16.67 -2.66 3.89
C CYS A 328 -17.17 -3.21 2.55
N ARG A 329 -18.00 -4.25 2.59
CA ARG A 329 -18.55 -4.96 1.44
C ARG A 329 -20.06 -4.74 1.40
N PHE A 330 -20.53 -4.30 0.25
CA PHE A 330 -21.96 -4.11 0.00
C PHE A 330 -22.28 -4.92 -1.24
N ASN A 331 -23.41 -5.62 -1.20
CA ASN A 331 -23.90 -6.44 -2.29
C ASN A 331 -25.14 -5.85 -2.99
N ASP A 332 -25.73 -4.80 -2.41
CA ASP A 332 -26.89 -4.09 -2.94
C ASP A 332 -26.55 -2.58 -3.09
N PRO A 333 -26.71 -1.99 -4.30
CA PRO A 333 -26.55 -0.54 -4.48
C PRO A 333 -27.51 0.30 -3.64
N GLU A 334 -28.66 -0.25 -3.24
CA GLU A 334 -29.67 0.39 -2.41
C GLU A 334 -29.49 0.10 -0.91
N ASP A 335 -28.39 -0.56 -0.51
CA ASP A 335 -28.09 -0.82 0.91
C ASP A 335 -28.14 0.51 1.72
N PRO A 336 -28.93 0.56 2.82
CA PRO A 336 -29.06 1.78 3.61
C PRO A 336 -27.73 2.29 4.19
N SER A 337 -26.84 1.38 4.58
CA SER A 337 -25.51 1.69 5.13
C SER A 337 -24.59 2.25 4.05
N LEU A 338 -24.60 1.66 2.84
CA LEU A 338 -23.91 2.22 1.68
C LEU A 338 -24.43 3.63 1.37
N SER A 339 -25.75 3.81 1.40
CA SER A 339 -26.39 5.11 1.21
C SER A 339 -25.96 6.16 2.23
N GLU A 340 -25.78 5.78 3.50
CA GLU A 340 -25.25 6.70 4.51
C GLU A 340 -23.77 7.02 4.29
N ILE A 341 -22.94 6.06 3.89
CA ILE A 341 -21.54 6.33 3.52
C ILE A 341 -21.47 7.34 2.37
N VAL A 342 -22.28 7.15 1.32
CA VAL A 342 -22.33 8.08 0.17
C VAL A 342 -22.78 9.48 0.59
N LYS A 343 -23.81 9.59 1.44
CA LYS A 343 -24.28 10.89 1.98
C LYS A 343 -23.21 11.59 2.80
N VAL A 344 -22.42 10.85 3.58
CA VAL A 344 -21.30 11.39 4.35
C VAL A 344 -20.19 11.90 3.43
N ILE A 345 -19.82 11.13 2.41
CA ILE A 345 -18.81 11.54 1.42
C ILE A 345 -19.27 12.81 0.70
N GLU A 346 -20.53 12.88 0.27
CA GLU A 346 -21.11 14.05 -0.38
C GLU A 346 -21.12 15.27 0.55
N TYR A 347 -21.43 15.06 1.84
CA TYR A 347 -21.32 16.12 2.83
C TYR A 347 -19.87 16.64 2.94
N PHE A 348 -18.87 15.75 3.03
CA PHE A 348 -17.46 16.15 3.07
C PHE A 348 -16.98 16.80 1.76
N ARG A 349 -17.57 16.46 0.61
CA ARG A 349 -17.32 17.17 -0.65
C ARG A 349 -17.61 18.67 -0.52
N GLN A 350 -18.74 19.01 0.08
CA GLN A 350 -19.25 20.38 0.14
C GLN A 350 -18.81 21.16 1.38
N THR A 351 -18.51 20.46 2.47
CA THR A 351 -18.28 21.08 3.77
C THR A 351 -17.05 20.53 4.47
N ARG A 352 -16.28 21.45 5.04
CA ARG A 352 -15.16 21.19 5.93
C ARG A 352 -15.49 21.76 7.32
N PRO A 353 -15.36 20.98 8.41
CA PRO A 353 -15.46 21.52 9.76
C PRO A 353 -14.56 22.74 9.97
N LYS A 354 -15.00 23.68 10.80
CA LYS A 354 -14.15 24.82 11.16
C LYS A 354 -12.97 24.33 12.01
N PRO A 355 -11.73 24.73 11.68
CA PRO A 355 -10.58 24.50 12.54
C PRO A 355 -10.85 24.98 13.97
N VAL A 356 -10.61 24.10 14.95
CA VAL A 356 -10.68 24.46 16.36
C VAL A 356 -9.31 24.98 16.77
N HIS A 357 -9.23 26.29 17.05
CA HIS A 357 -8.02 26.91 17.57
C HIS A 357 -8.13 27.04 19.09
N SER A 358 -7.70 26.03 19.84
CA SER A 358 -7.55 26.16 21.30
C SER A 358 -6.09 26.49 21.67
N PRO A 359 -5.84 27.28 22.75
CA PRO A 359 -4.49 27.51 23.26
C PRO A 359 -3.77 26.21 23.66
N GLN A 360 -4.52 25.20 24.10
CA GLN A 360 -4.03 23.85 24.40
C GLN A 360 -3.58 23.11 23.14
N LEU A 361 -4.32 23.24 22.02
CA LEU A 361 -3.91 22.74 20.71
C LEU A 361 -2.66 23.48 20.20
N ARG A 362 -2.53 24.80 20.43
CA ARG A 362 -1.31 25.53 20.07
C ARG A 362 -0.06 24.95 20.73
N THR A 363 -0.13 24.53 22.00
CA THR A 363 0.98 23.82 22.66
C THR A 363 1.33 22.47 22.00
N PHE A 364 0.33 21.72 21.50
CA PHE A 364 0.55 20.49 20.69
C PHE A 364 1.14 20.77 19.29
N TYR A 365 0.91 21.97 18.74
CA TYR A 365 1.44 22.41 17.44
C TYR A 365 2.84 23.03 17.54
N SER A 366 3.19 23.63 18.69
CA SER A 366 4.51 24.23 18.92
C SER A 366 5.57 23.21 19.37
N ASP A 367 5.16 22.00 19.76
CA ASP A 367 6.06 20.87 20.01
C ASP A 367 5.99 19.88 18.83
N PRO A 368 6.94 19.93 17.87
CA PRO A 368 6.95 19.05 16.72
C PRO A 368 7.35 17.60 17.07
N SER A 369 7.71 17.30 18.32
CA SER A 369 8.07 15.96 18.76
C SER A 369 6.92 15.29 19.52
N PRO A 370 6.39 14.15 19.04
CA PRO A 370 5.80 13.17 19.95
C PRO A 370 6.75 12.95 21.13
N LYS A 371 6.24 12.86 22.36
CA LYS A 371 7.06 12.76 23.60
C LYS A 371 8.07 11.58 23.62
N HIS A 372 8.02 10.69 22.63
CA HIS A 372 8.92 9.55 22.43
C HIS A 372 9.62 9.52 21.06
N TYR A 373 9.49 10.56 20.24
CA TYR A 373 10.11 10.63 18.92
C TYR A 373 11.37 11.51 18.95
N ASN A 374 12.53 10.86 18.94
CA ASN A 374 13.80 11.56 18.86
C ASN A 374 14.10 11.92 17.40
N LYS A 375 13.90 13.20 17.05
CA LYS A 375 14.20 13.75 15.72
C LYS A 375 15.62 13.38 15.26
N ALA A 376 16.60 13.32 16.17
CA ALA A 376 18.00 12.99 15.87
C ALA A 376 18.26 11.50 15.55
N GLN A 377 17.30 10.61 15.84
CA GLN A 377 17.37 9.18 15.49
C GLN A 377 16.56 8.84 14.24
N HIS A 378 15.76 9.78 13.72
CA HIS A 378 15.10 9.61 12.44
C HIS A 378 16.10 9.80 11.28
N PRO A 379 16.13 8.92 10.27
CA PRO A 379 17.13 8.94 9.19
C PRO A 379 17.13 10.22 8.33
N LEU A 380 16.17 11.13 8.53
CA LEU A 380 16.03 12.39 7.79
C LEU A 380 16.35 13.66 8.61
N SER A 381 16.95 13.55 9.80
CA SER A 381 17.43 14.74 10.54
C SER A 381 18.73 15.33 9.99
N ARG A 382 19.39 14.65 9.07
CA ARG A 382 20.40 15.26 8.21
C ARG A 382 19.69 15.74 6.96
N THR A 383 19.78 17.04 6.68
CA THR A 383 19.47 17.61 5.36
C THR A 383 20.25 16.80 4.32
N LEU A 384 19.58 15.82 3.71
CA LEU A 384 20.12 15.14 2.55
C LEU A 384 20.24 16.19 1.45
N PRO A 385 21.44 16.44 0.91
CA PRO A 385 21.52 17.18 -0.34
C PRO A 385 20.63 16.43 -1.34
N LEU A 386 19.94 17.19 -2.20
CA LEU A 386 19.17 16.66 -3.33
C LEU A 386 19.89 15.42 -3.88
N PRO A 387 19.24 14.25 -3.97
CA PRO A 387 19.93 13.06 -4.43
C PRO A 387 20.52 13.37 -5.81
N PRO A 388 21.84 13.25 -6.00
CA PRO A 388 22.39 13.27 -7.34
C PRO A 388 21.77 12.08 -8.06
N THR A 389 21.10 12.38 -9.16
CA THR A 389 20.71 11.50 -10.27
C THR A 389 21.27 10.07 -10.18
N VAL A 390 20.37 9.09 -10.01
CA VAL A 390 20.46 7.65 -10.36
C VAL A 390 21.79 6.94 -10.02
N SER A 391 21.77 6.08 -9.00
CA SER A 391 22.90 5.26 -8.56
C SER A 391 23.47 4.34 -9.65
N ALA A 392 24.80 4.33 -9.83
CA ALA A 392 25.53 3.42 -10.72
C ALA A 392 25.77 2.05 -10.05
N ALA A 393 24.71 1.27 -9.83
CA ALA A 393 24.78 -0.04 -9.18
C ALA A 393 24.25 -1.17 -10.08
N VAL A 394 24.73 -2.39 -9.84
CA VAL A 394 24.35 -3.63 -10.55
C VAL A 394 24.10 -4.72 -9.53
N ARG A 395 23.07 -5.54 -9.74
CA ARG A 395 22.89 -6.75 -8.95
C ARG A 395 23.67 -7.90 -9.55
N VAL A 396 24.44 -8.58 -8.71
CA VAL A 396 25.25 -9.75 -9.09
C VAL A 396 24.61 -11.00 -8.49
N THR A 397 24.28 -11.98 -9.34
CA THR A 397 23.63 -13.23 -8.93
C THR A 397 24.45 -14.46 -9.32
N ASN A 398 23.99 -15.65 -8.92
CA ASN A 398 24.68 -16.94 -9.12
C ASN A 398 26.09 -16.99 -8.51
N ILE A 399 26.31 -16.27 -7.40
CA ILE A 399 27.58 -16.25 -6.68
C ILE A 399 27.69 -17.54 -5.87
N GLU A 400 28.84 -18.21 -5.95
CA GLU A 400 29.11 -19.40 -5.14
C GLU A 400 29.09 -19.05 -3.63
N ILE A 401 28.47 -19.90 -2.80
CA ILE A 401 28.28 -19.63 -1.35
C ILE A 401 29.61 -19.36 -0.64
N SER A 402 30.67 -20.06 -1.06
CA SER A 402 32.04 -19.93 -0.55
C SER A 402 32.74 -18.61 -0.92
N THR A 403 32.16 -17.77 -1.78
CA THR A 403 32.74 -16.50 -2.21
C THR A 403 32.74 -15.50 -1.07
N THR A 404 33.84 -14.81 -0.81
CA THR A 404 33.95 -13.78 0.23
C THR A 404 33.80 -12.37 -0.37
N GLU A 405 33.71 -11.34 0.47
CA GLU A 405 33.74 -9.94 0.02
C GLU A 405 35.05 -9.62 -0.71
N ASN A 406 36.18 -10.11 -0.18
CA ASN A 406 37.50 -9.94 -0.79
C ASN A 406 37.59 -10.58 -2.17
N ASP A 407 36.93 -11.73 -2.39
CA ASP A 407 36.90 -12.39 -3.71
C ASP A 407 36.17 -11.53 -4.75
N LEU A 408 35.06 -10.89 -4.37
CA LEU A 408 34.31 -9.99 -5.24
C LEU A 408 35.07 -8.69 -5.51
N GLN A 409 35.65 -8.09 -4.47
CA GLN A 409 36.46 -6.90 -4.62
C GLN A 409 37.63 -7.15 -5.58
N SER A 410 38.39 -8.23 -5.36
CA SER A 410 39.49 -8.64 -6.25
C SER A 410 39.02 -8.91 -7.68
N TYR A 411 37.84 -9.52 -7.84
CA TYR A 411 37.25 -9.81 -9.15
C TYR A 411 36.95 -8.55 -9.96
N PHE A 412 36.38 -7.51 -9.36
CA PHE A 412 36.07 -6.25 -10.04
C PHE A 412 37.31 -5.38 -10.26
N GLU A 413 38.21 -5.30 -9.27
CA GLU A 413 39.46 -4.55 -9.39
C GLU A 413 40.36 -5.12 -10.48
N SER A 414 40.51 -6.44 -10.56
CA SER A 414 41.31 -7.11 -11.61
C SER A 414 40.79 -6.90 -13.03
N ARG A 415 39.54 -6.45 -13.20
CA ARG A 415 38.90 -6.15 -14.49
C ARG A 415 38.82 -4.66 -14.80
N GLY A 416 39.49 -3.82 -13.99
CA GLY A 416 39.46 -2.37 -14.15
C GLY A 416 38.06 -1.79 -13.97
N LEU A 417 37.28 -2.37 -13.04
CA LEU A 417 35.94 -1.95 -12.67
C LEU A 417 35.94 -1.43 -11.21
N PRO A 418 36.46 -0.22 -10.95
CA PRO A 418 36.54 0.32 -9.59
C PRO A 418 35.16 0.49 -8.94
N LEU A 419 35.06 0.03 -7.70
CA LEU A 419 33.86 0.09 -6.88
C LEU A 419 33.72 1.46 -6.20
N SER A 420 32.51 1.79 -5.75
CA SER A 420 32.24 2.99 -4.97
C SER A 420 33.02 2.96 -3.64
N PRO A 421 33.54 4.09 -3.13
CA PRO A 421 34.22 4.16 -1.83
C PRO A 421 33.35 3.66 -0.66
N ASP A 422 32.03 3.78 -0.78
CA ASP A 422 31.05 3.37 0.24
C ASP A 422 30.46 1.96 -0.02
N GLN A 423 31.06 1.18 -0.93
CA GLN A 423 30.56 -0.15 -1.29
C GLN A 423 30.64 -1.10 -0.08
N LYS A 424 29.48 -1.68 0.29
CA LYS A 424 29.36 -2.77 1.26
C LYS A 424 28.66 -3.97 0.61
N PHE A 425 29.22 -5.16 0.77
CA PHE A 425 28.65 -6.38 0.20
C PHE A 425 27.66 -7.02 1.18
N THR A 426 26.37 -6.87 0.91
CA THR A 426 25.34 -7.63 1.63
C THR A 426 24.95 -8.85 0.81
N PHE A 427 25.16 -10.05 1.35
CA PHE A 427 24.85 -11.30 0.66
C PHE A 427 23.46 -11.81 1.02
N VAL A 428 22.68 -12.19 0.02
CA VAL A 428 21.40 -12.88 0.21
C VAL A 428 21.51 -14.30 -0.33
N LYS A 429 21.18 -15.28 0.52
CA LYS A 429 21.21 -16.71 0.16
C LYS A 429 19.87 -17.13 -0.42
N ARG A 430 19.88 -17.84 -1.56
CA ARG A 430 18.70 -18.52 -2.11
C ARG A 430 18.90 -20.03 -2.05
N GLU A 431 17.94 -20.71 -1.40
CA GLU A 431 17.75 -22.17 -1.47
C GLU A 431 19.02 -23.00 -1.26
N GLU A 432 19.91 -22.57 -0.36
CA GLU A 432 21.16 -23.26 0.02
C GLU A 432 22.17 -23.57 -1.12
N GLU A 433 21.96 -23.09 -2.35
CA GLU A 433 22.85 -23.40 -3.51
C GLU A 433 23.70 -22.22 -4.03
N TYR A 434 23.24 -20.97 -3.91
CA TYR A 434 23.98 -19.78 -4.38
C TYR A 434 23.54 -18.50 -3.64
N LYS A 435 24.28 -17.40 -3.84
CA LYS A 435 23.99 -16.10 -3.25
C LYS A 435 23.98 -14.95 -4.27
N SER A 436 23.42 -13.82 -3.88
CA SER A 436 23.40 -12.57 -4.63
C SER A 436 23.89 -11.40 -3.78
N THR A 437 24.35 -10.31 -4.42
CA THR A 437 24.72 -9.05 -3.76
C THR A 437 24.58 -7.87 -4.72
N THR A 438 24.55 -6.65 -4.19
CA THR A 438 24.54 -5.41 -4.99
C THR A 438 25.95 -4.81 -5.02
N VAL A 439 26.39 -4.41 -6.20
CA VAL A 439 27.70 -3.83 -6.44
C VAL A 439 27.54 -2.44 -7.02
N SER A 440 28.01 -1.44 -6.28
CA SER A 440 28.00 -0.03 -6.67
C SER A 440 29.37 0.34 -7.23
N PHE A 441 29.38 0.95 -8.40
CA PHE A 441 30.60 1.40 -9.07
C PHE A 441 30.87 2.88 -8.82
N ILE A 442 32.12 3.30 -9.01
CA ILE A 442 32.51 4.70 -8.82
C ILE A 442 31.78 5.67 -9.76
N ASN A 443 31.33 5.19 -10.94
CA ASN A 443 30.56 5.97 -11.90
C ASN A 443 29.74 5.09 -12.88
N LYS A 444 28.83 5.72 -13.63
CA LYS A 444 27.93 5.06 -14.60
C LYS A 444 28.66 4.38 -15.76
N GLU A 445 29.75 4.95 -16.24
CA GLU A 445 30.55 4.37 -17.32
C GLU A 445 31.16 3.03 -16.91
N THR A 446 31.67 2.94 -15.68
CA THR A 446 32.20 1.69 -15.10
C THR A 446 31.09 0.66 -14.93
N CYS A 447 29.91 1.07 -14.48
CA CYS A 447 28.73 0.20 -14.39
C CYS A 447 28.32 -0.37 -15.78
N GLN A 448 28.26 0.48 -16.82
CA GLN A 448 27.95 0.02 -18.17
C GLN A 448 29.00 -0.95 -18.72
N ARG A 449 30.29 -0.68 -18.47
CA ARG A 449 31.38 -1.60 -18.83
C ARG A 449 31.22 -2.97 -18.17
N ALA A 450 30.83 -3.00 -16.89
CA ALA A 450 30.55 -4.25 -16.18
C ALA A 450 29.41 -5.04 -16.86
N LEU A 451 28.32 -4.37 -17.24
CA LEU A 451 27.17 -4.98 -17.93
C LEU A 451 27.50 -5.52 -19.32
N THR A 452 28.56 -5.02 -19.96
CA THR A 452 29.02 -5.50 -21.28
C THR A 452 30.07 -6.62 -21.22
N LEU A 453 30.48 -7.07 -20.03
CA LEU A 453 31.47 -8.16 -19.88
C LEU A 453 30.99 -9.45 -20.56
N SER A 454 31.93 -10.12 -21.24
CA SER A 454 31.70 -11.41 -21.88
C SER A 454 31.36 -12.50 -20.86
N ARG A 455 30.77 -13.61 -21.32
CA ARG A 455 30.47 -14.75 -20.44
C ARG A 455 31.72 -15.34 -19.78
N GLU A 456 32.86 -15.29 -20.46
CA GLU A 456 34.15 -15.75 -19.93
C GLU A 456 34.66 -14.81 -18.82
N ASP A 457 34.52 -13.50 -19.05
CA ASP A 457 34.93 -12.49 -18.06
C ASP A 457 34.02 -12.46 -16.83
N ARG A 458 32.78 -12.96 -16.95
CA ARG A 458 31.81 -13.15 -15.86
C ARG A 458 32.09 -14.38 -14.99
N ARG A 459 33.21 -15.08 -15.16
CA ARG A 459 33.55 -16.23 -14.32
C ARG A 459 34.17 -15.79 -12.99
N LEU A 460 33.49 -16.12 -11.88
CA LEU A 460 33.95 -15.92 -10.51
C LEU A 460 34.01 -17.29 -9.82
N LYS A 461 35.22 -17.69 -9.40
CA LYS A 461 35.51 -19.05 -8.93
C LYS A 461 35.01 -20.09 -9.96
N ASN A 462 34.18 -21.03 -9.52
CA ASN A 462 33.66 -22.11 -10.37
C ASN A 462 32.34 -21.78 -11.07
N ARG A 463 31.80 -20.56 -10.90
CA ARG A 463 30.51 -20.15 -11.47
C ARG A 463 30.66 -18.98 -12.43
N VAL A 464 29.70 -18.88 -13.35
CA VAL A 464 29.50 -17.68 -14.16
C VAL A 464 28.44 -16.84 -13.45
N VAL A 465 28.85 -15.65 -12.96
CA VAL A 465 27.94 -14.72 -12.30
C VAL A 465 27.14 -13.93 -13.33
N GLU A 466 25.94 -13.53 -12.96
CA GLU A 466 25.07 -12.74 -13.83
C GLU A 466 24.96 -11.32 -13.27
N PHE A 467 24.88 -10.35 -14.19
CA PHE A 467 24.82 -8.93 -13.87
C PHE A 467 23.51 -8.36 -14.39
N ASP A 468 22.74 -7.79 -13.49
CA ASP A 468 21.46 -7.14 -13.76
C ASP A 468 21.58 -5.63 -13.52
N GLY A 469 21.47 -4.88 -14.62
CA GLY A 469 21.62 -3.42 -14.66
C GLY A 469 20.32 -2.64 -14.58
N ASP A 470 19.16 -3.31 -14.62
CA ASP A 470 17.83 -2.70 -14.48
C ASP A 470 17.40 -2.64 -13.00
N PHE A 471 18.31 -2.96 -12.08
CA PHE A 471 18.11 -2.91 -10.64
C PHE A 471 18.07 -1.46 -10.12
N ASN A 472 16.87 -0.96 -9.80
CA ASN A 472 16.64 0.34 -9.16
C ASN A 472 16.42 0.23 -7.63
N GLY A 473 17.06 -0.74 -6.95
CA GLY A 473 16.94 -0.91 -5.50
C GLY A 473 17.84 0.03 -4.70
N PHE A 474 17.30 0.63 -3.63
CA PHE A 474 18.08 1.42 -2.67
C PHE A 474 18.92 0.52 -1.74
N THR A 475 20.19 0.88 -1.53
CA THR A 475 21.02 0.32 -0.45
C THR A 475 20.78 1.14 0.83
N VAL A 476 20.17 0.53 1.85
CA VAL A 476 20.05 1.13 3.19
C VAL A 476 21.37 0.93 3.94
N LEU A 477 22.10 2.01 4.20
CA LEU A 477 23.24 1.99 5.13
C LEU A 477 22.71 1.95 6.56
N PHE A 478 22.60 0.75 7.14
CA PHE A 478 22.47 0.61 8.59
C PHE A 478 23.85 0.77 9.23
N GLU A 479 24.12 1.93 9.82
CA GLU A 479 25.18 2.05 10.82
C GLU A 479 24.57 1.82 12.20
N GLY A 480 25.01 0.74 12.86
CA GLY A 480 24.92 0.63 14.32
C GLY A 480 23.60 0.14 14.90
N ALA A 481 23.21 -1.09 14.58
CA ALA A 481 22.59 -2.00 15.55
C ALA A 481 22.65 -3.43 14.98
N GLN A 482 23.25 -4.36 15.72
CA GLN A 482 23.10 -5.78 15.44
C GLN A 482 21.64 -6.17 15.70
N CYS A 483 20.80 -6.03 14.69
CA CYS A 483 19.51 -6.68 14.61
C CYS A 483 19.63 -7.71 13.48
N GLN A 484 19.52 -9.00 13.81
CA GLN A 484 19.38 -10.06 12.81
C GLN A 484 18.00 -9.91 12.16
N VAL A 485 17.90 -9.01 11.18
CA VAL A 485 16.74 -8.91 10.29
C VAL A 485 16.95 -9.94 9.19
N ASP A 486 15.95 -10.79 8.98
CA ASP A 486 15.95 -11.79 7.91
C ASP A 486 16.03 -11.10 6.54
N THR A 487 17.23 -11.05 5.98
CA THR A 487 17.56 -10.43 4.69
C THR A 487 16.79 -11.03 3.51
N ALA A 488 16.17 -12.21 3.67
CA ALA A 488 15.32 -12.80 2.64
C ALA A 488 14.00 -12.02 2.42
N TRP A 489 13.57 -11.24 3.42
CA TRP A 489 12.32 -10.47 3.38
C TRP A 489 12.42 -9.18 2.54
N TYR A 490 13.57 -8.50 2.55
CA TYR A 490 13.76 -7.27 1.77
C TYR A 490 13.90 -7.55 0.26
N GLU A 491 14.55 -8.65 -0.13
CA GLU A 491 14.66 -9.04 -1.55
C GLU A 491 13.31 -9.45 -2.15
N ARG A 492 12.42 -10.16 -1.42
CA ARG A 492 11.12 -10.57 -1.97
C ARG A 492 10.18 -9.39 -2.24
N THR A 493 10.31 -8.31 -1.47
CA THR A 493 9.42 -7.15 -1.55
C THR A 493 9.85 -6.17 -2.64
N CYS A 494 11.15 -6.04 -2.91
CA CYS A 494 11.68 -5.10 -3.90
C CYS A 494 11.85 -5.70 -5.31
N ILE A 495 11.91 -7.03 -5.47
CA ILE A 495 12.10 -7.67 -6.79
C ILE A 495 10.83 -7.67 -7.65
N HIS A 496 9.65 -7.39 -7.09
CA HIS A 496 8.40 -7.27 -7.87
C HIS A 496 7.98 -5.83 -8.19
N PHE A 497 8.83 -4.86 -7.88
CA PHE A 497 8.65 -3.47 -8.26
C PHE A 497 9.84 -2.99 -9.06
N PHE A 498 10.10 -3.56 -10.24
CA PHE A 498 10.64 -2.85 -11.42
C PHE A 498 10.27 -3.63 -12.69
#